data_AF-A0A2H4IA52-F1
#
_entry.id   AF-A0A2H4IA52-F1
#
_cell.length_a   1.000
_cell.length_b   1.000
_cell.length_c   1.000
_cell.angle_alpha   90.00
_cell.angle_beta   90.00
_cell.angle_gamma   90.00
#
_symmetry.space_group_name_H-M   'P 1'
#
loop_
_entity.id
_entity.type
_entity.pdbx_description
1 polymer ?
#
loop_
_entity_poly.entity_id
_entity_poly.type
_entity_poly.pdbx_seq_one_letter_code
_entity_poly.pdbx_strand_id
1 'polypeptide(L)'
;MYMVFGFSTLMYAMTRIPKFATGHSVPHLYLTGHSDGGTVTTALALLESTRSGVSGIAVRAAGFRKQDLEQMQCRSPIPVMIMHGAKDTLFPGWGREAAQWWAHCNSGAAPVAGPDPSGCVTYANCASAAPVLYCEGPQSHREWPGLESRIITFLLGQQAGASPPAGAI
;
A
#
# COMPACT_ATOMS: atom_id res chain seq x y z
N MET A 1 17.58 -5.88 -13.09
CA MET A 1 17.92 -6.75 -11.96
C MET A 1 17.33 -6.13 -10.71
N TYR A 2 16.28 -6.73 -10.16
CA TYR A 2 15.64 -6.28 -8.92
C TYR A 2 16.28 -7.03 -7.77
N MET A 3 16.80 -6.33 -6.76
CA MET A 3 17.47 -6.93 -5.62
C MET A 3 16.55 -6.76 -4.40
N VAL A 4 16.10 -7.87 -3.83
CA VAL A 4 15.24 -7.92 -2.64
C VAL A 4 16.06 -8.53 -1.50
N PHE A 5 16.31 -7.77 -0.43
CA PHE A 5 16.95 -8.28 0.79
C PHE A 5 16.06 -8.06 2.01
N GLY A 6 15.54 -9.14 2.60
CA GLY A 6 14.77 -9.06 3.83
C GLY A 6 15.67 -9.00 5.07
N PHE A 7 15.64 -7.89 5.81
CA PHE A 7 15.99 -7.81 7.24
C PHE A 7 15.26 -6.61 7.90
N SER A 8 14.97 -6.77 9.19
CA SER A 8 13.87 -6.21 10.00
C SER A 8 13.75 -4.69 10.21
N THR A 9 14.20 -3.81 9.31
CA THR A 9 14.07 -2.35 9.55
C THR A 9 14.15 -1.47 8.29
N LEU A 10 13.91 -1.99 7.09
CA LEU A 10 14.08 -1.21 5.86
C LEU A 10 12.75 -0.90 5.16
N MET A 11 12.39 0.38 5.15
CA MET A 11 11.40 0.94 4.23
C MET A 11 11.95 0.79 2.82
N TYR A 12 11.29 0.01 1.98
CA TYR A 12 11.70 -0.17 0.59
C TYR A 12 10.94 0.85 -0.26
N ALA A 13 11.64 1.89 -0.68
CA ALA A 13 11.19 2.72 -1.79
C ALA A 13 11.51 1.97 -3.08
N MET A 14 10.48 1.51 -3.80
CA MET A 14 10.67 0.99 -5.16
C MET A 14 10.81 2.17 -6.11
N THR A 15 11.94 2.85 -6.01
CA THR A 15 12.49 3.68 -7.07
C THR A 15 13.80 3.03 -7.48
N ARG A 16 14.20 3.14 -8.75
CA ARG A 16 15.64 3.06 -9.02
C ARG A 16 16.25 4.15 -8.14
N ILE A 17 16.95 3.79 -7.06
CA ILE A 17 17.67 4.77 -6.23
C ILE A 17 19.09 4.88 -6.80
N PRO A 18 19.40 5.83 -7.69
CA PRO A 18 20.67 6.50 -7.61
C PRO A 18 20.52 7.62 -6.57
N LYS A 19 21.41 7.62 -5.58
CA LYS A 19 21.70 8.84 -4.82
C LYS A 19 22.03 9.94 -5.84
N PHE A 20 21.51 11.15 -5.61
CA PHE A 20 21.73 12.35 -6.43
C PHE A 20 21.15 12.33 -7.85
N ALA A 21 19.86 12.66 -7.97
CA ALA A 21 19.32 13.16 -9.23
C ALA A 21 18.48 14.41 -8.96
N THR A 22 19.14 15.47 -8.51
CA THR A 22 18.66 16.83 -8.77
C THR A 22 18.56 16.99 -10.28
N GLY A 23 17.36 16.87 -10.86
CA GLY A 23 17.12 17.11 -12.29
C GLY A 23 16.28 16.07 -13.04
N HIS A 24 15.90 14.94 -12.42
CA HIS A 24 14.99 13.97 -13.06
C HIS A 24 13.70 13.80 -12.25
N SER A 25 12.56 14.05 -12.88
CA SER A 25 11.25 13.73 -12.32
C SER A 25 11.13 12.21 -12.15
N VAL A 26 10.77 11.77 -10.94
CA VAL A 26 10.37 10.39 -10.68
C VAL A 26 8.85 10.34 -10.92
N PRO A 27 8.36 9.76 -12.03
CA PRO A 27 6.96 9.88 -12.39
C PRO A 27 6.03 9.15 -11.41
N HIS A 28 6.52 8.08 -10.77
CA HIS A 28 5.75 7.29 -9.80
C HIS A 28 6.62 6.79 -8.64
N LEU A 29 6.27 7.16 -7.41
CA LEU A 29 6.90 6.68 -6.19
C LEU A 29 5.95 5.73 -5.45
N TYR A 30 6.35 4.47 -5.35
CA TYR A 30 5.63 3.46 -4.58
C TYR A 30 6.41 3.08 -3.33
N LEU A 31 5.70 2.92 -2.22
CA LEU A 31 6.28 2.62 -0.93
C LEU A 31 5.74 1.30 -0.37
N THR A 32 6.62 0.55 0.27
CA THR A 32 6.26 -0.65 1.02
C THR A 32 7.07 -0.74 2.30
N GLY A 33 6.50 -1.40 3.29
CA GLY A 33 7.12 -1.55 4.59
C GLY A 33 6.37 -2.53 5.47
N HIS A 34 7.04 -2.96 6.52
CA HIS A 34 6.50 -3.89 7.51
C HIS A 34 6.62 -3.34 8.91
N SER A 35 5.63 -3.63 9.77
CA SER A 35 5.63 -3.16 11.16
C SER A 35 5.72 -1.64 11.17
N ASP A 36 6.65 -1.07 11.93
CA ASP A 36 6.97 0.37 11.93
C ASP A 36 7.27 0.92 10.52
N GLY A 37 7.94 0.15 9.66
CA GLY A 37 8.16 0.55 8.27
C GLY A 37 6.85 0.67 7.48
N GLY A 38 5.85 -0.17 7.78
CA GLY A 38 4.51 -0.08 7.22
C GLY A 38 3.73 1.11 7.80
N THR A 39 3.91 1.39 9.09
CA THR A 39 3.36 2.57 9.77
C THR A 39 3.89 3.86 9.14
N VAL A 40 5.21 4.00 9.00
CA VAL A 40 5.84 5.17 8.37
C VAL A 40 5.41 5.29 6.91
N THR A 41 5.34 4.18 6.16
CA THR A 41 4.83 4.19 4.79
C THR A 41 3.40 4.74 4.70
N THR A 42 2.53 4.32 5.62
CA THR A 42 1.15 4.82 5.70
C THR A 42 1.13 6.32 6.04
N ALA A 43 1.95 6.76 7.00
CA ALA A 43 2.07 8.17 7.36
C ALA A 43 2.57 9.03 6.18
N LEU A 44 3.60 8.59 5.45
CA LEU A 44 4.11 9.29 4.27
C LEU A 44 3.06 9.40 3.15
N ALA A 45 2.16 8.42 3.05
CA ALA A 45 1.09 8.46 2.08
C ALA A 45 -0.04 9.43 2.45
N LEU A 46 -0.18 9.81 3.73
CA LEU A 46 -1.33 10.55 4.26
C LEU A 46 -1.01 11.97 4.76
N LEU A 47 0.19 12.19 5.30
CA LEU A 47 0.60 13.50 5.84
C LEU A 47 0.68 14.54 4.72
N GLU A 48 0.14 15.74 4.97
CA GLU A 48 0.05 16.80 3.96
C GLU A 48 1.40 17.16 3.33
N SER A 49 2.46 17.16 4.13
CA SER A 49 3.83 17.52 3.72
C SER A 49 4.48 16.49 2.79
N THR A 50 3.97 15.27 2.68
CA THR A 50 4.61 14.16 1.95
C THR A 50 3.69 13.44 0.98
N ARG A 51 2.37 13.49 1.17
CA ARG A 51 1.37 12.72 0.41
C ARG A 51 1.39 12.97 -1.10
N SER A 52 1.77 14.18 -1.56
CA SER A 52 1.79 14.55 -2.98
C SER A 52 2.80 13.75 -3.80
N GLY A 53 3.88 13.28 -3.17
CA GLY A 53 4.91 12.49 -3.84
C GLY A 53 4.56 11.02 -3.98
N VAL A 54 3.62 10.48 -3.19
CA VAL A 54 3.36 9.03 -3.11
C VAL A 54 2.26 8.62 -4.08
N SER A 55 2.59 7.74 -5.03
CA SER A 55 1.69 7.23 -6.07
C SER A 55 0.97 5.93 -5.69
N GLY A 56 1.36 5.27 -4.61
CA GLY A 56 0.72 4.05 -4.13
C GLY A 56 1.51 3.37 -3.02
N ILE A 57 0.84 2.53 -2.24
CA ILE A 57 1.47 1.81 -1.13
C ILE A 57 1.08 0.33 -1.07
N ALA A 58 1.99 -0.49 -0.54
CA ALA A 58 1.70 -1.86 -0.14
C ALA A 58 2.35 -2.14 1.21
N VAL A 59 1.59 -2.22 2.30
CA VAL A 59 2.14 -2.31 3.67
C VAL A 59 1.74 -3.60 4.36
N ARG A 60 2.61 -4.14 5.22
CA ARG A 60 2.27 -5.28 6.08
C ARG A 60 2.35 -4.94 7.56
N ALA A 61 1.38 -5.44 8.33
CA ALA A 61 1.40 -5.42 9.79
C ALA A 61 1.68 -4.00 10.30
N ALA A 62 1.05 -3.01 9.66
CA ALA A 62 1.26 -1.61 9.98
C ALA A 62 0.48 -1.23 11.25
N GLY A 63 1.06 -0.33 12.03
CA GLY A 63 0.56 0.09 13.34
C GLY A 63 -0.47 1.22 13.30
N PHE A 64 -1.29 1.32 12.24
CA PHE A 64 -2.42 2.27 12.18
C PHE A 64 -3.73 1.50 12.42
N ARG A 65 -4.41 1.78 13.52
CA ARG A 65 -5.79 1.30 13.75
C ARG A 65 -6.81 2.31 13.25
N LYS A 66 -8.08 1.91 13.21
CA LYS A 66 -9.19 2.76 12.76
C LYS A 66 -9.17 4.17 13.36
N GLN A 67 -9.01 4.29 14.68
CA GLN A 67 -9.08 5.58 15.39
C GLN A 67 -7.95 6.54 15.00
N ASP A 68 -6.79 6.02 14.62
CA ASP A 68 -5.67 6.85 14.18
C ASP A 68 -5.94 7.37 12.76
N LEU A 69 -6.52 6.52 11.90
CA LEU A 69 -6.87 6.87 10.53
C LEU A 69 -8.07 7.82 10.44
N GLU A 70 -9.04 7.73 11.34
CA GLU A 70 -10.17 8.67 11.41
C GLU A 70 -9.76 10.11 11.71
N GLN A 71 -8.56 10.33 12.26
CA GLN A 71 -7.97 11.65 12.46
C GLN A 71 -7.27 12.19 11.20
N MET A 72 -7.09 11.35 10.18
CA MET A 72 -6.44 11.72 8.93
C MET A 72 -7.45 12.18 7.89
N GLN A 73 -7.07 13.16 7.09
CA GLN A 73 -7.87 13.56 5.93
C GLN A 73 -7.64 12.61 4.77
N CYS A 74 -8.73 12.18 4.11
CA CYS A 74 -8.60 11.50 2.82
C CYS A 74 -7.81 12.38 1.84
N ARG A 75 -7.03 11.72 1.00
CA ARG A 75 -6.26 12.32 -0.09
C ARG A 75 -6.86 11.94 -1.44
N SER A 76 -6.32 12.50 -2.52
CA SER A 76 -6.60 11.97 -3.87
C SER A 76 -6.33 10.46 -3.91
N PRO A 77 -7.28 9.64 -4.42
CA PRO A 77 -7.19 8.19 -4.39
C PRO A 77 -5.88 7.65 -4.96
N ILE A 78 -5.33 6.63 -4.31
CA ILE A 78 -4.13 5.90 -4.75
C ILE A 78 -4.32 4.39 -4.61
N PRO A 79 -3.63 3.56 -5.39
CA PRO A 79 -3.61 2.11 -5.18
C PRO A 79 -3.01 1.77 -3.80
N VAL A 80 -3.72 0.93 -3.05
CA VAL A 80 -3.34 0.50 -1.70
C VAL A 80 -3.46 -1.01 -1.55
N MET A 81 -2.40 -1.66 -1.09
CA MET A 81 -2.43 -3.05 -0.65
C MET A 81 -2.12 -3.12 0.84
N ILE A 82 -3.01 -3.71 1.62
CA ILE A 82 -2.79 -3.97 3.05
C ILE A 82 -2.63 -5.47 3.25
N MET A 83 -1.59 -5.87 3.96
CA MET A 83 -1.33 -7.26 4.33
C MET A 83 -1.30 -7.37 5.85
N HIS A 84 -1.97 -8.37 6.42
CA HIS A 84 -1.97 -8.56 7.87
C HIS A 84 -2.02 -10.04 8.25
N GLY A 85 -1.41 -10.37 9.38
CA GLY A 85 -1.49 -11.72 9.94
C GLY A 85 -2.67 -11.84 10.89
N ALA A 86 -3.50 -12.87 10.74
CA ALA A 86 -4.60 -13.16 11.65
C ALA A 86 -4.12 -13.52 13.07
N LYS A 87 -2.84 -13.91 13.23
CA LYS A 87 -2.20 -14.18 14.52
C LYS A 87 -1.26 -13.05 14.96
N ASP A 88 -1.38 -11.87 14.36
CA ASP A 88 -0.66 -10.68 14.81
C ASP A 88 -1.24 -10.21 16.15
N THR A 89 -0.50 -10.47 17.23
CA THR A 89 -0.88 -10.06 18.59
C THR A 89 -0.42 -8.65 18.95
N LEU A 90 0.48 -8.04 18.16
CA LEU A 90 0.90 -6.66 18.38
C LEU A 90 -0.15 -5.69 17.83
N PHE A 91 -0.68 -5.97 16.64
CA PHE A 91 -1.69 -5.14 15.96
C PHE A 91 -2.94 -5.96 15.61
N PRO A 92 -3.72 -6.44 16.58
CA PRO A 92 -4.81 -7.39 16.35
C PRO A 92 -5.95 -6.76 15.54
N GLY A 93 -6.16 -7.24 14.32
CA GLY A 93 -7.26 -6.81 13.43
C GLY A 93 -7.06 -5.47 12.71
N TRP A 94 -5.97 -4.74 13.00
CA TRP A 94 -5.79 -3.37 12.51
C TRP A 94 -5.68 -3.28 10.98
N GLY A 95 -5.08 -4.28 10.32
CA GLY A 95 -4.99 -4.29 8.85
C GLY A 95 -6.34 -4.33 8.15
N ARG A 96 -7.34 -5.02 8.71
CA ARG A 96 -8.70 -5.07 8.17
C ARG A 96 -9.37 -3.70 8.27
N GLU A 97 -9.26 -3.08 9.44
CA GLU A 97 -9.79 -1.74 9.68
C GLU A 97 -9.14 -0.70 8.76
N ALA A 98 -7.81 -0.77 8.61
CA ALA A 98 -7.07 0.11 7.73
C ALA A 98 -7.50 -0.05 6.27
N ALA A 99 -7.70 -1.30 5.80
CA ALA A 99 -8.18 -1.55 4.46
C ALA A 99 -9.59 -0.98 4.22
N GLN A 100 -10.49 -1.08 5.19
CA GLN A 100 -11.84 -0.51 5.11
C GLN A 100 -11.79 1.03 5.01
N TRP A 101 -10.94 1.66 5.81
CA TRP A 101 -10.75 3.11 5.78
C TRP A 101 -10.15 3.57 4.44
N TRP A 102 -9.13 2.87 3.92
CA TRP A 102 -8.55 3.18 2.61
C TRP A 102 -9.57 3.00 1.49
N ALA A 103 -10.38 1.94 1.54
CA ALA A 103 -11.45 1.74 0.58
C ALA A 103 -12.44 2.90 0.61
N HIS A 104 -12.87 3.34 1.80
CA HIS A 104 -13.72 4.52 1.94
C HIS A 104 -13.09 5.77 1.31
N CYS A 105 -11.82 6.08 1.62
CA CYS A 105 -11.13 7.24 1.01
C CYS A 105 -10.96 7.11 -0.50
N ASN A 106 -10.83 5.89 -1.03
CA ASN A 106 -10.77 5.62 -2.46
C ASN A 106 -12.16 5.51 -3.12
N SER A 107 -13.24 5.93 -2.45
CA SER A 107 -14.64 5.82 -2.92
C SER A 107 -15.13 4.38 -3.15
N GLY A 108 -14.42 3.40 -2.60
CA GLY A 108 -14.79 2.00 -2.63
C GLY A 108 -15.91 1.64 -1.66
N ALA A 109 -16.54 0.50 -1.90
CA ALA A 109 -17.54 -0.13 -1.06
C ALA A 109 -16.98 -1.41 -0.42
N ALA A 110 -17.83 -2.28 0.14
CA ALA A 110 -17.40 -3.53 0.76
C ALA A 110 -16.57 -4.44 -0.21
N PRO A 111 -15.77 -5.38 0.32
CA PRO A 111 -15.10 -6.38 -0.50
C PRO A 111 -16.09 -7.14 -1.39
N VAL A 112 -15.78 -7.25 -2.68
CA VAL A 112 -16.65 -7.92 -3.68
C VAL A 112 -16.16 -9.29 -4.11
N ALA A 113 -14.91 -9.63 -3.80
CA ALA A 113 -14.32 -10.90 -4.17
C ALA A 113 -13.30 -11.36 -3.14
N GLY A 114 -13.20 -12.68 -2.97
CA GLY A 114 -12.19 -13.36 -2.18
C GLY A 114 -12.71 -14.02 -0.88
N PRO A 115 -11.81 -14.57 -0.05
CA PRO A 115 -10.36 -14.57 -0.26
C PRO A 115 -9.95 -15.45 -1.45
N ASP A 116 -9.06 -14.93 -2.30
CA ASP A 116 -8.38 -15.75 -3.30
C ASP A 116 -7.39 -16.74 -2.63
N PRO A 117 -6.72 -17.64 -3.37
CA PRO A 117 -5.82 -18.62 -2.76
C PRO A 117 -4.65 -18.04 -1.95
N SER A 118 -4.33 -16.75 -2.09
CA SER A 118 -3.31 -16.07 -1.26
C SER A 118 -3.90 -15.35 -0.04
N GLY A 119 -5.20 -15.52 0.24
CA GLY A 119 -5.89 -14.87 1.36
C GLY A 119 -6.33 -13.44 1.08
N CYS A 120 -6.36 -13.02 -0.19
CA CYS A 120 -6.64 -11.63 -0.54
C CYS A 120 -8.07 -11.36 -1.00
N VAL A 121 -8.63 -10.24 -0.58
CA VAL A 121 -9.93 -9.70 -1.00
C VAL A 121 -9.74 -8.33 -1.65
N THR A 122 -10.49 -8.07 -2.71
CA THR A 122 -10.48 -6.79 -3.43
C THR A 122 -11.74 -6.00 -3.09
N TYR A 123 -11.57 -4.72 -2.76
CA TYR A 123 -12.67 -3.80 -2.50
C TYR A 123 -13.33 -3.33 -3.80
N ALA A 124 -14.65 -3.23 -3.77
CA ALA A 124 -15.45 -2.87 -4.95
C ALA A 124 -15.46 -1.38 -5.19
N ASN A 125 -15.76 -0.98 -6.43
CA ASN A 125 -16.14 0.39 -6.78
C ASN A 125 -15.12 1.47 -6.35
N CYS A 126 -13.88 1.08 -6.05
CA CYS A 126 -12.82 2.06 -5.84
C CYS A 126 -12.63 2.88 -7.11
N ALA A 127 -12.24 4.14 -6.95
CA ALA A 127 -11.93 5.04 -8.05
C ALA A 127 -10.99 4.36 -9.06
N SER A 128 -11.21 4.65 -10.36
CA SER A 128 -10.38 4.12 -11.44
C SER A 128 -8.89 4.41 -11.15
N ALA A 129 -8.03 3.39 -11.31
CA ALA A 129 -6.61 3.40 -10.96
C ALA A 129 -6.26 3.52 -9.44
N ALA A 130 -7.22 3.34 -8.52
CA ALA A 130 -6.97 3.33 -7.07
C ALA A 130 -7.55 2.09 -6.36
N PRO A 131 -7.23 0.86 -6.82
CA PRO A 131 -7.73 -0.36 -6.17
C PRO A 131 -7.26 -0.48 -4.73
N VAL A 132 -8.11 -1.04 -3.87
CA VAL A 132 -7.76 -1.45 -2.51
C VAL A 132 -7.80 -2.97 -2.40
N LEU A 133 -6.66 -3.56 -2.07
CA LEU A 133 -6.48 -4.99 -1.87
C LEU A 133 -6.13 -5.26 -0.40
N TYR A 134 -6.81 -6.21 0.23
CA TYR A 134 -6.49 -6.65 1.59
C TYR A 134 -6.17 -8.13 1.61
N CYS A 135 -5.02 -8.50 2.15
CA CYS A 135 -4.59 -9.89 2.29
C CYS A 135 -4.46 -10.25 3.77
N GLU A 136 -5.13 -11.33 4.17
CA GLU A 136 -5.01 -11.89 5.51
C GLU A 136 -4.61 -13.36 5.44
N GLY A 137 -3.59 -13.73 6.20
CA GLY A 137 -3.13 -15.10 6.31
C GLY A 137 -2.86 -15.52 7.77
N PRO A 138 -2.52 -16.78 8.03
CA PRO A 138 -2.39 -17.32 9.38
C PRO A 138 -1.12 -16.90 10.12
N GLN A 139 -0.33 -15.98 9.56
CA GLN A 139 0.95 -15.52 10.07
C GLN A 139 0.81 -14.68 11.36
N SER A 140 1.87 -14.69 12.17
CA SER A 140 2.10 -13.75 13.26
C SER A 140 2.71 -12.43 12.77
N HIS A 141 2.89 -11.48 13.69
CA HIS A 141 3.45 -10.16 13.36
C HIS A 141 4.79 -10.25 12.60
N ARG A 142 5.72 -11.10 13.05
CA ARG A 142 7.10 -11.13 12.52
C ARG A 142 7.25 -11.88 11.20
N GLU A 143 6.22 -12.62 10.79
CA GLU A 143 6.30 -13.52 9.65
C GLU A 143 5.94 -12.77 8.36
N TRP A 144 6.83 -12.83 7.38
CA TRP A 144 6.58 -12.32 6.03
C TRP A 144 5.86 -13.40 5.22
N PRO A 145 4.56 -13.27 4.90
CA PRO A 145 3.94 -14.16 3.92
C PRO A 145 4.62 -13.91 2.57
N GLY A 146 4.95 -14.96 1.82
CA GLY A 146 5.62 -14.92 0.52
C GLY A 146 4.81 -14.23 -0.58
N LEU A 147 4.51 -12.95 -0.40
CA LEU A 147 3.68 -12.07 -1.23
C LEU A 147 4.53 -11.00 -1.93
N GLU A 148 5.86 -11.13 -1.92
CA GLU A 148 6.79 -10.14 -2.48
C GLU A 148 6.52 -9.90 -3.98
N SER A 149 6.34 -10.97 -4.75
CA SER A 149 5.98 -10.88 -6.16
C SER A 149 4.65 -10.18 -6.36
N ARG A 150 3.68 -10.44 -5.49
CA ARG A 150 2.35 -9.86 -5.54
C ARG A 150 2.35 -8.36 -5.22
N ILE A 151 3.18 -7.91 -4.27
CA ILE A 151 3.40 -6.49 -4.00
C ILE A 151 3.90 -5.78 -5.26
N ILE A 152 4.93 -6.36 -5.90
CA ILE A 152 5.53 -5.80 -7.11
C ILE A 152 4.49 -5.74 -8.24
N THR A 153 3.79 -6.84 -8.50
CA THR A 153 2.77 -6.91 -9.55
C THR A 153 1.62 -5.94 -9.29
N PHE A 154 1.17 -5.83 -8.04
CA PHE A 154 0.11 -4.89 -7.64
C PHE A 154 0.52 -3.46 -7.94
N LEU A 155 1.70 -3.02 -7.48
CA LEU A 155 2.17 -1.63 -7.62
C LEU A 155 2.52 -1.27 -9.06
N LEU A 156 3.25 -2.15 -9.76
CA LEU A 156 3.66 -1.90 -11.15
C LEU A 156 2.48 -1.98 -12.13
N GLY A 157 1.47 -2.81 -11.85
CA GLY A 157 0.26 -2.89 -12.66
C GLY A 157 -0.50 -1.56 -12.77
N GLN A 158 -0.31 -0.65 -11.81
CA GLN A 158 -0.98 0.65 -11.79
C GLN A 158 -0.36 1.64 -12.78
N GLN A 159 0.88 1.42 -13.21
CA GLN A 159 1.52 2.25 -14.24
C GLN A 159 0.86 2.06 -15.62
N ALA A 160 0.29 0.89 -15.89
CA ALA A 160 -0.34 0.58 -17.18
C ALA A 160 -1.77 1.15 -17.32
N GLY A 161 -2.41 1.51 -16.20
CA GLY A 161 -3.76 2.09 -16.18
C GLY A 161 -3.81 3.63 -16.16
N ALA A 162 -2.65 4.29 -16.01
CA ALA A 162 -2.55 5.74 -16.10
C ALA A 162 -2.64 6.15 -17.58
N SER A 163 -3.82 6.58 -18.04
CA SER A 163 -3.93 7.23 -19.35
C SER A 163 -2.95 8.41 -19.42
N PRO A 164 -2.29 8.64 -20.57
CA PRO A 164 -1.42 9.80 -20.72
C PRO A 164 -2.23 11.09 -20.52
N PRO A 165 -1.61 12.17 -20.00
CA PRO A 165 -2.31 13.44 -19.84
C PRO A 165 -2.87 13.89 -21.19
N ALA A 166 -4.17 14.23 -21.21
CA ALA A 166 -4.82 14.79 -22.38
C ALA A 166 -4.11 16.09 -22.79
N GLY A 167 -3.44 16.09 -23.95
CA GLY A 167 -2.75 17.27 -24.47
C GLY A 167 -1.40 17.03 -25.17
N ALA A 168 -0.96 15.79 -25.37
CA ALA A 168 0.22 15.49 -26.18
C ALA A 168 -0.17 14.92 -27.55
N ILE A 169 -0.64 15.79 -28.45
CA ILE A 169 -0.56 15.67 -29.92
C ILE A 169 -0.28 17.04 -30.51
#